data_AF-A0A9D7WLS9-F1
#
_entry.id   AF-A0A9D7WLS9-F1
#
_cell.length_a   1.000
_cell.length_b   1.000
_cell.length_c   1.000
_cell.angle_alpha   90.00
_cell.angle_beta   90.00
_cell.angle_gamma   90.00
#
_symmetry.space_group_name_H-M   'P 1'
#
loop_
_entity.id
_entity.type
_entity.pdbx_description
1 polymer ?
#
loop_
_entity_poly.entity_id
_entity_poly.type
_entity_poly.pdbx_seq_one_letter_code
_entity_poly.pdbx_strand_id
1 'polypeptide(L)' 'MENNFKNKIINGDSLEELKKIPSETFDLVFADPPYNLQLKNSLTRPDRSKVSAVNDK' A
#
# COMPACT_ATOMS: atom_id res chain seq x y z
N MET A 1 -4.22 2.45 28.00
CA MET A 1 -3.10 1.79 27.30
C MET A 1 -2.32 2.88 26.59
N GLU A 2 -0.99 2.92 26.74
CA GLU A 2 -0.16 3.90 26.02
C GLU A 2 -0.34 3.71 24.51
N ASN A 3 -0.75 4.78 23.83
CA ASN A 3 -1.15 4.73 22.43
C ASN A 3 0.10 4.84 21.52
N ASN A 4 0.89 3.76 21.46
CA ASN A 4 2.23 3.69 20.85
C ASN A 4 2.24 3.69 19.30
N PHE A 5 1.09 3.95 18.66
CA PHE A 5 0.92 3.97 17.20
C PHE A 5 0.55 5.35 16.64
N LYS A 6 0.33 6.35 17.50
CA LYS A 6 -0.04 7.71 17.06
C LYS A 6 1.13 8.36 16.30
N ASN A 7 0.84 8.88 15.11
CA ASN A 7 1.79 9.61 14.26
C ASN A 7 3.08 8.82 13.97
N LYS A 8 2.98 7.50 13.76
CA LYS A 8 4.12 6.62 13.52
C LYS A 8 4.21 6.21 12.06
N ILE A 9 5.42 6.22 11.51
CA ILE A 9 5.73 5.68 10.18
C ILE A 9 6.49 4.37 10.39
N ILE A 10 6.03 3.32 9.74
CA ILE A 10 6.67 2.01 9.75
C ILE A 10 7.13 1.72 8.32
N ASN A 11 8.42 1.46 8.13
CA ASN A 11 8.97 1.06 6.84
C ASN A 11 9.27 -0.44 6.87
N GLY A 12 8.42 -1.24 6.22
CA GLY A 12 8.50 -2.68 6.21
C GLY A 12 7.43 -3.30 5.32
N ASP A 13 7.45 -4.64 5.21
CA ASP A 13 6.40 -5.38 4.53
C ASP A 13 5.07 -5.26 5.30
N SER A 14 4.00 -4.89 4.60
CA SER A 14 2.71 -4.63 5.25
C SER A 14 2.11 -5.86 5.93
N LEU A 15 2.29 -7.07 5.38
CA LEU A 15 1.74 -8.29 5.97
C LEU A 15 2.49 -8.66 7.25
N GLU A 16 3.81 -8.52 7.26
CA GLU A 16 4.63 -8.82 8.43
C GLU A 16 4.47 -7.80 9.55
N GLU A 17 4.32 -6.51 9.23
CA GLU A 17 4.13 -5.47 10.24
C GLU A 17 2.71 -5.46 10.82
N LEU A 18 1.67 -5.66 9.99
CA LEU A 18 0.28 -5.70 10.49
C LEU A 18 0.04 -6.87 11.46
N LYS A 19 0.72 -8.02 11.28
CA LYS A 19 0.63 -9.16 12.20
C LYS A 19 1.13 -8.86 13.63
N LYS A 20 1.99 -7.85 13.80
CA LYS A 20 2.53 -7.46 15.11
C LYS A 20 1.58 -6.54 15.88
N ILE A 21 0.57 -5.99 15.20
CA ILE A 21 -0.39 -5.05 15.78
C ILE A 21 -1.57 -5.87 16.34
N PRO A 22 -2.00 -5.59 17.59
CA PRO A 22 -3.20 -6.23 18.14
C PRO A 22 -4.44 -6.00 17.26
N SER A 23 -5.33 -6.97 17.23
CA SER A 23 -6.64 -6.82 16.58
C SER A 23 -7.42 -5.62 17.13
N GLU A 24 -8.31 -5.05 16.31
CA GLU A 24 -9.22 -3.96 16.71
C GLU A 24 -8.49 -2.68 17.18
N THR A 25 -7.26 -2.44 16.71
CA THR A 25 -6.46 -1.26 17.07
C THR A 25 -6.87 0.02 16.34
N PHE A 26 -7.39 -0.08 15.11
CA PHE A 26 -7.68 1.08 14.26
C PHE A 26 -9.16 1.13 13.84
N ASP A 27 -9.76 2.32 13.92
CA ASP A 27 -11.17 2.55 13.56
C ASP A 27 -11.40 2.64 12.04
N LEU A 28 -10.38 3.08 11.29
CA LEU A 28 -10.44 3.31 9.85
C LEU A 28 -9.11 2.90 9.20
N VAL A 29 -9.19 2.21 8.07
CA VAL A 29 -8.04 1.87 7.24
C VAL A 29 -8.26 2.40 5.83
N PHE A 30 -7.25 3.08 5.29
CA PHE A 30 -7.17 3.43 3.87
C PHE A 30 -6.03 2.64 3.24
N ALA A 31 -6.30 1.97 2.12
CA ALA A 31 -5.32 1.20 1.38
C ALA A 31 -5.42 1.52 -0.10
N ASP A 32 -4.28 1.83 -0.71
CA ASP A 32 -4.10 1.95 -2.16
C ASP A 32 -3.12 0.88 -2.64
N PRO A 33 -3.56 -0.39 -2.73
CA PRO A 33 -2.68 -1.50 -3.11
C PRO A 33 -2.35 -1.44 -4.62
N PRO A 34 -1.34 -2.19 -5.09
CA PRO A 34 -1.06 -2.32 -6.52
C PRO A 34 -2.25 -2.95 -7.27
N TYR A 35 -2.74 -2.32 -8.35
CA TYR A 35 -3.96 -2.77 -9.04
C TYR A 35 -3.76 -3.89 -10.08
N ASN A 36 -2.51 -4.29 -10.35
CA ASN A 36 -2.15 -5.30 -11.35
C ASN A 36 -2.98 -5.20 -12.65
N LEU A 37 -2.97 -4.03 -13.29
CA LEU A 37 -3.87 -3.71 -14.40
C LEU A 37 -3.64 -4.54 -15.69
N GLN A 38 -2.61 -5.40 -15.73
CA GLN A 38 -2.28 -6.29 -16.86
C GLN A 38 -2.40 -5.62 -18.23
N LEU A 39 -1.86 -4.40 -18.34
CA LEU A 39 -2.03 -3.56 -19.51
C LEU A 39 -1.38 -4.22 -20.74
N LYS A 40 -2.19 -4.59 -21.74
CA LYS A 40 -1.71 -5.15 -23.02
C LYS A 40 -0.87 -4.14 -23.81
N ASN A 41 -1.18 -2.85 -23.68
CA ASN A 41 -0.53 -1.75 -24.38
C ASN A 41 0.07 -0.75 -23.39
N SER A 42 1.03 0.06 -23.83
CA SER A 42 1.56 1.14 -23.00
C SER A 42 0.47 2.16 -22.67
N LEU A 43 0.30 2.45 -21.39
CA LEU A 43 -0.55 3.54 -20.91
C LEU A 43 0.31 4.75 -20.55
N THR A 44 -0.13 5.93 -20.98
CA THR A 44 0.53 7.20 -20.70
C THR A 44 -0.35 8.01 -19.74
N ARG A 45 0.28 8.61 -18.73
CA ARG A 45 -0.36 9.57 -17.82
C ARG A 45 -0.56 10.92 -18.53
N PRO A 46 -1.42 11.81 -18.02
CA PRO A 46 -1.63 13.15 -18.61
C PRO A 46 -0.37 14.00 -18.75
N ASP A 47 0.62 13.79 -17.89
CA ASP A 47 1.94 14.45 -17.91
C ASP A 47 2.91 13.86 -18.96
N ARG A 48 2.45 12.96 -19.84
CA ARG A 48 3.25 12.15 -20.80
C ARG A 48 4.19 11.12 -20.14
N SER A 49 4.05 10.97 -18.82
CA SER A 49 4.39 9.82 -17.98
C SER A 49 4.17 8.43 -18.54
N LYS A 50 5.13 7.49 -18.57
CA LYS A 50 4.74 6.07 -18.76
C LYS A 50 4.15 5.52 -17.45
N VAL A 51 3.02 4.83 -17.53
CA VAL A 51 2.48 4.11 -16.36
C VAL A 51 3.36 2.90 -16.07
N SER A 52 3.88 2.83 -14.85
CA SER A 52 4.57 1.64 -14.33
C SER A 52 3.54 0.57 -14.01
N ALA A 53 3.46 -0.45 -14.86
CA ALA A 53 2.66 -1.63 -14.56
C ALA A 53 3.28 -2.41 -13.39
N VAL A 54 2.41 -3.05 -12.61
CA VAL A 54 2.82 -4.05 -11.63
C VAL A 54 3.04 -5.35 -12.40
N ASN A 55 4.21 -5.97 -12.23
CA ASN A 55 4.53 -7.26 -12.85
C ASN A 55 4.71 -8.30 -11.75
N ASP A 56 3.94 -9.38 -11.81
CA ASP A 56 4.13 -10.55 -10.94
C ASP A 56 5.39 -11.29 -11.42
N LYS A 57 6.45 -11.26 -10.63
CA LYS A 57 7.52 -12.26 -10.72
C LYS A 57 7.30 -13.29 -9.62
#